data_AF-A0A2M8CA59-F1
#
_entry.id   AF-A0A2M8CA59-F1
#
_cell.length_a   1.000
_cell.length_b   1.000
_cell.length_c   1.000
_cell.angle_alpha   90.00
_cell.angle_beta   90.00
_cell.angle_gamma   90.00
#
_symmetry.space_group_name_H-M   'P 1'
#
loop_
_entity.id
_entity.type
_entity.pdbx_description
1 polymer ?
#
loop_
_entity_poly.entity_id
_entity_poly.type
_entity_poly.pdbx_seq_one_letter_code
_entity_poly.pdbx_strand_id
1 'polypeptide(L)'
;MSTDQPISNPTRKVYTLYELTKSLESVISRTYQRPYWIRAEIARLNFYPKSGHCYPDLVEKENGVTLAQLRATIWAGPFQDINRKFREITREHLGDGMKVLFLANLVFHPTHGLTLQISDIDPSFSLGEMARERNESIAKLKNEGLF
;
A
#
# COMPACT_ATOMS: atom_id res chain seq x y z
N MET A 1 -57.48 -18.59 -31.47
CA MET A 1 -56.23 -18.01 -31.97
C MET A 1 -55.44 -17.56 -30.75
N SER A 2 -54.53 -18.40 -30.26
CA SER A 2 -53.66 -18.11 -29.13
C SER A 2 -52.25 -18.44 -29.57
N THR A 3 -51.49 -17.41 -29.91
CA THR A 3 -50.04 -17.50 -30.14
C THR A 3 -49.35 -17.02 -28.87
N ASP A 4 -49.06 -17.95 -27.96
CA ASP A 4 -47.99 -17.77 -26.99
C ASP A 4 -46.69 -18.24 -27.66
N GLN A 5 -45.88 -17.29 -28.10
CA GLN A 5 -44.49 -17.58 -28.45
C GLN A 5 -43.65 -17.59 -27.16
N PRO A 6 -42.82 -18.62 -26.92
CA PRO A 6 -41.90 -18.61 -25.78
C PRO A 6 -40.81 -17.57 -26.02
N ILE A 7 -40.73 -16.58 -25.13
CA ILE A 7 -39.68 -15.56 -25.11
C ILE A 7 -38.35 -16.26 -24.80
N SER A 8 -37.47 -16.39 -25.79
CA SER A 8 -36.11 -16.91 -25.61
C SER A 8 -35.30 -15.94 -24.77
N ASN A 9 -35.10 -16.25 -23.49
CA ASN A 9 -34.16 -15.51 -22.64
C ASN A 9 -32.74 -15.73 -23.19
N PRO A 10 -31.98 -14.68 -23.53
CA PRO A 10 -30.60 -14.85 -23.97
C PRO A 10 -29.83 -15.58 -22.87
N THR A 11 -29.14 -16.65 -23.24
CA THR A 11 -28.39 -17.53 -22.34
C THR A 11 -27.42 -16.70 -21.50
N ARG A 12 -27.77 -16.48 -20.22
CA ARG A 12 -26.93 -15.74 -19.28
C ARG A 12 -25.61 -16.48 -19.14
N LYS A 13 -24.52 -15.91 -19.63
CA LYS A 13 -23.18 -16.45 -19.39
C LYS A 13 -22.83 -16.28 -17.90
N VAL A 14 -22.58 -17.38 -17.21
CA VAL A 14 -22.21 -17.42 -15.79
C VAL A 14 -20.71 -17.68 -15.69
N TYR A 15 -20.04 -16.95 -14.81
CA TYR A 15 -18.64 -17.16 -14.47
C TYR A 15 -18.53 -17.48 -12.97
N THR A 16 -17.60 -18.35 -12.64
CA THR A 16 -17.19 -18.59 -11.25
C THR A 16 -16.38 -17.40 -10.72
N LEU A 17 -16.32 -17.25 -9.40
CA LEU A 17 -15.47 -16.26 -8.75
C LEU A 17 -14.00 -16.42 -9.14
N TYR A 18 -13.54 -17.67 -9.30
CA TYR A 18 -12.17 -17.98 -9.69
C TYR A 18 -11.87 -17.52 -11.12
N GLU A 19 -12.76 -17.75 -12.08
CA GLU A 19 -12.58 -17.26 -13.46
C GLU A 19 -12.53 -15.74 -13.52
N LEU A 20 -13.43 -15.05 -12.80
CA LEU A 20 -13.43 -13.60 -12.73
C LEU A 20 -12.11 -13.08 -12.14
N THR A 21 -11.69 -13.61 -10.98
CA THR A 21 -10.46 -13.17 -10.31
C THR A 21 -9.19 -13.52 -11.08
N LYS A 22 -9.16 -14.63 -11.82
CA LYS A 22 -8.07 -14.96 -12.75
C LYS A 22 -8.00 -13.99 -13.93
N SER A 23 -9.14 -13.54 -14.42
CA SER A 23 -9.17 -12.47 -15.42
C SER A 23 -8.55 -11.17 -14.87
N LEU A 24 -8.92 -10.77 -13.64
CA LEU A 24 -8.33 -9.60 -12.97
C LEU A 24 -6.81 -9.74 -12.78
N GLU A 25 -6.34 -10.86 -12.25
CA GLU A 25 -4.90 -11.15 -12.09
C GLU A 25 -4.15 -11.02 -13.41
N SER A 26 -4.71 -11.55 -14.49
CA SER A 26 -4.16 -11.45 -15.86
C SER A 26 -4.10 -10.00 -16.37
N VAL A 27 -5.14 -9.19 -16.12
CA VAL A 27 -5.15 -7.77 -16.55
C VAL A 27 -4.11 -6.96 -15.77
N ILE A 28 -4.05 -7.13 -14.45
CA ILE A 28 -3.12 -6.39 -13.60
C ILE A 28 -1.67 -6.76 -13.94
N SER A 29 -1.35 -8.05 -14.01
CA SER A 29 0.03 -8.51 -14.31
C SER A 29 0.53 -8.09 -15.70
N ARG A 30 -0.35 -8.03 -16.71
CA ARG A 30 0.02 -7.56 -18.05
C ARG A 30 0.17 -6.05 -18.14
N THR A 31 -0.60 -5.30 -17.36
CA THR A 31 -0.61 -3.83 -17.41
C THR A 31 0.51 -3.23 -16.55
N TYR A 32 0.68 -3.73 -15.33
CA TYR A 32 1.59 -3.18 -14.32
C TYR A 32 2.84 -4.06 -14.17
N GLN A 33 3.73 -3.99 -15.15
CA GLN A 33 4.89 -4.89 -15.26
C GLN A 33 6.15 -4.41 -14.54
N ARG A 34 6.17 -3.15 -14.09
CA ARG A 34 7.36 -2.52 -13.50
C ARG A 34 7.03 -2.04 -12.09
N PRO A 35 8.05 -1.94 -11.22
CA PRO A 35 7.85 -1.34 -9.92
C PRO A 35 7.71 0.18 -10.04
N TYR A 36 7.02 0.78 -9.08
CA TYR A 36 6.77 2.21 -8.99
C TYR A 36 7.33 2.76 -7.68
N TRP A 37 7.89 3.96 -7.76
CA TRP A 37 8.16 4.78 -6.58
C TRP A 37 6.87 5.47 -6.15
N ILE A 38 6.44 5.19 -4.92
CA ILE A 38 5.15 5.63 -4.37
C ILE A 38 5.42 6.32 -3.05
N ARG A 39 4.71 7.43 -2.80
CA ARG A 39 4.69 8.11 -1.50
C ARG A 39 3.42 7.73 -0.76
N ALA A 40 3.54 7.34 0.51
CA ALA A 40 2.39 7.12 1.40
C ALA A 40 2.80 7.25 2.87
N GLU A 41 1.83 7.21 3.77
CA GLU A 41 2.01 7.02 5.21
C GLU A 41 1.78 5.54 5.56
N ILE A 42 2.66 4.98 6.39
CA ILE A 42 2.45 3.66 6.99
C ILE A 42 1.49 3.84 8.16
N ALA A 43 0.20 3.57 7.95
CA ALA A 43 -0.78 3.63 9.03
C ALA A 43 -0.51 2.57 10.09
N ARG A 44 -0.17 1.35 9.64
CA ARG A 44 0.29 0.23 10.49
C ARG A 44 1.30 -0.60 9.72
N LEU A 45 2.46 -0.90 10.31
CA LEU A 45 3.49 -1.72 9.67
C LEU A 45 3.14 -3.21 9.66
N ASN A 46 2.46 -3.68 10.72
CA ASN A 46 2.07 -5.08 10.92
C ASN A 46 3.25 -6.06 10.73
N PHE A 47 4.34 -5.85 11.49
CA PHE A 47 5.48 -6.77 11.51
C PHE A 47 5.12 -8.08 12.24
N TYR A 48 5.51 -9.21 11.65
CA TYR A 48 5.22 -10.54 12.19
C TYR A 48 6.51 -11.30 12.53
N PRO A 49 7.00 -11.23 13.79
CA PRO A 49 8.35 -11.67 14.17
C PRO A 49 8.68 -13.12 13.84
N LYS A 50 7.69 -14.03 13.89
CA LYS A 50 7.87 -15.45 13.59
C LYS A 50 8.29 -15.71 12.13
N SER A 51 7.80 -14.90 11.21
CA SER A 51 8.07 -15.03 9.77
C SER A 51 9.09 -14.00 9.26
N GLY A 52 9.22 -12.87 9.96
CA GLY A 52 9.99 -11.73 9.53
C GLY A 52 9.29 -10.84 8.48
N HIS A 53 8.08 -11.16 8.06
CA HIS A 53 7.32 -10.37 7.08
C HIS A 53 6.60 -9.18 7.72
N CYS A 54 6.33 -8.16 6.92
CA CYS A 54 5.43 -7.06 7.25
C CYS A 54 4.23 -7.06 6.29
N TYR A 55 3.07 -6.65 6.79
CA TYR A 55 1.85 -6.48 5.99
C TYR A 55 1.29 -5.06 6.14
N PRO A 56 1.96 -4.02 5.63
CA PRO A 56 1.61 -2.66 5.96
C PRO A 56 0.23 -2.26 5.46
N ASP A 57 -0.50 -1.51 6.28
CA ASP A 57 -1.62 -0.69 5.83
C ASP A 57 -1.06 0.68 5.42
N LEU A 58 -1.19 1.03 4.14
CA LEU A 58 -0.72 2.29 3.57
C LEU A 58 -1.89 3.23 3.36
N VAL A 59 -1.70 4.51 3.67
CA VAL A 59 -2.70 5.55 3.46
C VAL A 59 -2.07 6.79 2.82
N GLU A 60 -2.83 7.48 1.99
CA GLU A 60 -2.55 8.85 1.58
C GLU A 60 -3.67 9.73 2.13
N LYS A 61 -3.31 10.76 2.89
CA LYS A 61 -4.24 11.69 3.52
C LYS A 61 -3.93 13.11 3.10
N GLU A 62 -4.97 13.90 2.89
CA GLU A 62 -4.88 15.34 2.69
C GLU A 62 -5.92 16.02 3.58
N ASN A 63 -5.48 16.99 4.39
CA ASN A 63 -6.34 17.72 5.34
C ASN A 63 -7.20 16.83 6.24
N GLY A 64 -6.65 15.69 6.68
CA GLY A 64 -7.33 14.71 7.53
C GLY A 64 -8.28 13.76 6.79
N VAL A 65 -8.45 13.91 5.47
CA VAL A 65 -9.27 13.03 4.63
C VAL A 65 -8.37 11.99 3.96
N THR A 66 -8.72 10.70 4.09
CA THR A 66 -8.05 9.61 3.37
C THR A 66 -8.43 9.65 1.90
N LEU A 67 -7.47 9.94 1.03
CA LEU A 67 -7.63 9.95 -0.43
C LEU A 67 -7.46 8.55 -1.03
N ALA A 68 -6.51 7.77 -0.50
CA ALA A 68 -6.22 6.42 -0.95
C ALA A 68 -5.78 5.51 0.20
N GLN A 69 -6.08 4.22 0.09
CA GLN A 69 -5.64 3.19 1.03
C GLN A 69 -5.40 1.86 0.32
N LEU A 70 -4.27 1.22 0.60
CA LEU A 70 -3.93 -0.11 0.10
C LEU A 70 -3.17 -0.92 1.15
N ARG A 71 -3.28 -2.24 1.09
CA ARG A 71 -2.40 -3.14 1.83
C ARG A 71 -1.15 -3.44 1.03
N ALA A 72 -0.05 -3.60 1.73
CA ALA A 72 1.22 -4.00 1.17
C ALA A 72 1.73 -5.28 1.81
N THR A 73 2.74 -5.87 1.18
CA THR A 73 3.56 -6.94 1.74
C THR A 73 5.02 -6.54 1.61
N ILE A 74 5.78 -6.72 2.69
CA ILE A 74 7.24 -6.68 2.68
C ILE A 74 7.73 -8.04 3.14
N TRP A 75 8.40 -8.77 2.25
CA TRP A 75 8.98 -10.06 2.60
C TRP A 75 10.17 -9.90 3.54
N ALA A 76 10.53 -10.99 4.24
CA ALA A 76 11.49 -10.93 5.33
C ALA A 76 12.88 -10.43 4.89
N GLY A 77 13.38 -10.92 3.76
CA GLY A 77 14.65 -10.48 3.18
C GLY A 77 14.66 -8.97 2.88
N PRO A 78 13.77 -8.48 2.00
CA PRO A 78 13.62 -7.05 1.74
C PRO A 78 13.42 -6.22 3.02
N PHE A 79 12.60 -6.67 3.96
CA PHE A 79 12.36 -5.95 5.20
C PHE A 79 13.61 -5.82 6.07
N GLN A 80 14.43 -6.88 6.18
CA GLN A 80 15.69 -6.82 6.92
C GLN A 80 16.66 -5.80 6.29
N ASP A 81 16.77 -5.78 4.97
CA ASP A 81 17.63 -4.83 4.24
C ASP A 81 17.13 -3.40 4.36
N ILE A 82 15.82 -3.19 4.16
CA ILE A 82 15.15 -1.91 4.34
C ILE A 82 15.39 -1.40 5.76
N ASN A 83 15.07 -2.19 6.79
CA ASN A 83 15.16 -1.75 8.18
C ASN A 83 16.60 -1.43 8.61
N ARG A 84 17.59 -2.18 8.07
CA ARG A 84 19.01 -1.88 8.29
C ARG A 84 19.41 -0.53 7.69
N LYS A 85 19.19 -0.33 6.38
CA LYS A 85 19.49 0.94 5.69
C LYS A 85 18.76 2.11 6.35
N PHE A 86 17.49 1.89 6.73
CA PHE A 86 16.66 2.90 7.35
C PHE A 86 17.27 3.37 8.66
N ARG A 87 17.62 2.44 9.56
CA ARG A 87 18.26 2.76 10.83
C ARG A 87 19.62 3.43 10.69
N GLU A 88 20.40 3.07 9.67
CA GLU A 88 21.71 3.70 9.42
C GLU A 88 21.57 5.19 9.10
N ILE A 89 20.55 5.56 8.33
CA ILE A 89 20.34 6.93 7.84
C ILE A 89 19.47 7.75 8.80
N THR A 90 18.35 7.20 9.26
CA THR A 90 17.38 7.93 10.09
C THR A 90 17.68 7.85 11.59
N ARG A 91 18.48 6.87 12.01
CA ARG A 91 18.66 6.47 13.42
C ARG A 91 17.39 5.94 14.11
N GLU A 92 16.31 5.74 13.36
CA GLU A 92 15.03 5.22 13.82
C GLU A 92 14.70 3.89 13.14
N HIS A 93 13.71 3.17 13.68
CA HIS A 93 13.14 2.01 13.02
C HIS A 93 12.01 2.40 12.10
N LEU A 94 11.86 1.72 10.96
CA LEU A 94 10.66 1.86 10.15
C LEU A 94 9.44 1.47 10.99
N GLY A 95 8.41 2.31 11.01
CA GLY A 95 7.27 2.11 11.88
C GLY A 95 6.02 2.90 11.49
N ASP A 96 5.01 2.80 12.35
CA ASP A 96 3.71 3.42 12.16
C ASP A 96 3.81 4.96 12.16
N GLY A 97 2.92 5.60 11.40
CA GLY A 97 2.86 7.06 11.23
C GLY A 97 3.93 7.65 10.31
N MET A 98 4.91 6.87 9.85
CA MET A 98 5.97 7.38 9.00
C MET A 98 5.50 7.60 7.56
N LYS A 99 5.79 8.80 7.03
CA LYS A 99 5.75 9.05 5.60
C LYS A 99 6.99 8.45 4.92
N VAL A 100 6.74 7.68 3.87
CA VAL A 100 7.76 6.89 3.18
C VAL A 100 7.66 7.06 1.67
N LEU A 101 8.82 7.01 1.01
CA LEU A 101 8.96 6.83 -0.42
C LEU A 101 9.47 5.41 -0.65
N PHE A 102 8.71 4.59 -1.36
CA PHE A 102 9.00 3.17 -1.48
C PHE A 102 8.82 2.64 -2.90
N LEU A 103 9.59 1.60 -3.23
CA LEU A 103 9.56 0.93 -4.52
C LEU A 103 8.72 -0.35 -4.43
N ALA A 104 7.62 -0.43 -5.16
CA ALA A 104 6.71 -1.58 -5.12
C ALA A 104 6.11 -1.97 -6.47
N ASN A 105 5.79 -3.26 -6.61
CA ASN A 105 4.98 -3.78 -7.70
C ASN A 105 3.50 -3.85 -7.28
N LEU A 106 2.59 -3.59 -8.22
CA LEU A 106 1.16 -3.81 -8.03
C LEU A 106 0.80 -5.25 -8.39
N VAL A 107 0.26 -6.00 -7.43
CA VAL A 107 -0.06 -7.42 -7.58
C VAL A 107 -1.51 -7.66 -7.20
N PHE A 108 -2.21 -8.49 -7.95
CA PHE A 108 -3.53 -8.99 -7.59
C PHE A 108 -3.49 -10.50 -7.43
N HIS A 109 -3.98 -11.02 -6.32
CA HIS A 109 -4.15 -12.46 -6.11
C HIS A 109 -5.63 -12.80 -5.88
N PRO A 110 -6.15 -13.91 -6.43
CA PRO A 110 -7.54 -14.33 -6.24
C PRO A 110 -8.00 -14.43 -4.78
N THR A 111 -7.11 -14.77 -3.85
CA THR A 111 -7.41 -14.97 -2.43
C THR A 111 -7.10 -13.78 -1.54
N HIS A 112 -6.23 -12.85 -1.99
CA HIS A 112 -5.74 -11.73 -1.16
C HIS A 112 -6.14 -10.36 -1.72
N GLY A 113 -6.65 -10.30 -2.95
CA GLY A 113 -7.00 -9.07 -3.62
C GLY A 113 -5.78 -8.30 -4.13
N LEU A 114 -5.96 -6.98 -4.28
CA LEU A 114 -4.95 -6.05 -4.75
C LEU A 114 -3.99 -5.68 -3.62
N THR A 115 -2.69 -5.79 -3.85
CA THR A 115 -1.65 -5.46 -2.87
C THR A 115 -0.42 -4.85 -3.54
N LEU A 116 0.33 -4.06 -2.79
CA LEU A 116 1.65 -3.58 -3.16
C LEU A 116 2.73 -4.48 -2.57
N GLN A 117 3.58 -5.04 -3.41
CA GLN A 117 4.75 -5.78 -2.93
C GLN A 117 5.94 -4.84 -2.87
N ILE A 118 6.30 -4.41 -1.66
CA ILE A 118 7.39 -3.46 -1.42
C ILE A 118 8.73 -4.20 -1.45
N SER A 119 9.68 -3.60 -2.16
CA SER A 119 11.04 -4.13 -2.36
C SER A 119 12.15 -3.24 -1.83
N ASP A 120 11.92 -1.92 -1.74
CA ASP A 120 12.86 -0.98 -1.13
C ASP A 120 12.12 0.24 -0.57
N ILE A 121 12.75 0.97 0.35
CA ILE A 121 12.27 2.25 0.90
C ILE A 121 13.45 3.22 0.90
N ASP A 122 13.25 4.45 0.44
CA ASP A 122 14.24 5.52 0.55
C ASP A 122 14.16 6.18 1.93
N PRO A 123 15.14 5.94 2.83
CA PRO A 123 15.15 6.53 4.16
C PRO A 123 15.47 8.02 4.18
N SER A 124 16.12 8.55 3.14
CA SER A 124 16.47 9.98 3.05
C SER A 124 15.21 10.83 2.94
N PHE A 125 14.22 10.33 2.19
CA PHE A 125 12.90 10.95 2.09
C PHE A 125 12.23 11.04 3.47
N SER A 126 12.16 9.92 4.21
CA SER A 126 11.54 9.88 5.53
C SER A 126 12.26 10.76 6.54
N LEU A 127 13.60 10.82 6.50
CA LEU A 127 14.39 11.73 7.33
C LEU A 127 14.01 13.20 7.08
N GLY A 128 13.83 13.58 5.81
CA GLY A 128 13.37 14.91 5.43
C GLY A 128 11.97 15.23 5.97
N GLU A 129 11.03 14.29 5.85
CA GLU A 129 9.67 14.47 6.39
C GLU A 129 9.65 14.59 7.92
N MET A 130 10.43 13.77 8.64
CA MET A 130 10.55 13.88 10.10
C MET A 130 11.13 15.23 10.53
N ALA A 131 12.14 15.73 9.83
CA ALA A 131 12.71 17.05 10.10
C ALA A 131 11.69 18.17 9.85
N ARG A 132 10.89 18.05 8.78
CA ARG A 132 9.81 18.99 8.46
C ARG A 132 8.72 19.00 9.54
N GLU A 133 8.20 17.85 9.92
CA GLU A 133 7.15 17.70 10.94
C GLU A 133 7.60 18.23 12.31
N ARG A 134 8.87 18.02 12.66
CA ARG A 134 9.47 18.60 13.87
C ARG A 134 9.46 20.13 13.83
N ASN A 135 9.89 20.72 12.72
CA ASN A 135 9.94 22.18 12.58
C ASN A 135 8.55 22.80 12.60
N GLU A 136 7.57 22.17 11.94
CA GLU A 136 6.16 22.59 11.96
C GLU A 136 5.57 22.53 13.38
N SER A 137 5.87 21.46 14.12
CA SER A 137 5.44 21.32 15.51
C SER A 137 6.03 22.41 16.42
N ILE A 138 7.33 22.69 16.28
CA ILE A 138 7.99 23.77 17.04
C ILE A 138 7.39 25.14 16.68
N ALA A 139 7.17 25.41 15.40
CA ALA A 139 6.58 26.68 14.96
C ALA A 139 5.16 26.87 15.52
N LYS A 140 4.36 25.80 15.54
CA LYS A 140 3.02 25.81 16.12
C LYS A 140 3.06 26.12 17.62
N LEU A 141 3.91 25.42 18.39
CA LEU A 141 4.02 25.63 19.83
C LEU A 141 4.48 27.07 20.17
N LYS A 142 5.41 27.63 19.39
CA LYS A 142 5.83 29.04 19.54
C LYS A 142 4.70 30.02 19.27
N ASN A 143 3.91 29.79 18.23
CA ASN A 143 2.75 30.63 17.91
C ASN A 143 1.65 30.55 18.98
N GLU A 144 1.52 29.42 19.66
CA GLU A 144 0.60 29.20 20.78
C GLU A 144 1.15 29.71 22.13
N GLY A 145 2.41 30.19 22.19
CA GLY A 145 3.05 30.69 23.40
C GLY A 145 3.45 29.60 24.41
N LEU A 146 3.55 28.35 23.96
CA LEU A 146 3.82 27.16 24.79
C LEU A 146 5.29 26.70 24.76
N PHE A 147 6.18 27.42 24.05
CA PHE A 147 7.59 27.09 23.85
C PHE A 147 8.48 28.34 23.83
#